data_AF-A0A2S7IU28-F1
#
_entry.id   AF-A0A2S7IU28-F1
#
_cell.length_a   1.000
_cell.length_b   1.000
_cell.length_c   1.000
_cell.angle_alpha   90.00
_cell.angle_beta   90.00
_cell.angle_gamma   90.00
#
_symmetry.space_group_name_H-M   'P 1'
#
loop_
_entity.id
_entity.type
_entity.pdbx_description
1 polymer ?
#
loop_
_entity_poly.entity_id
_entity_poly.type
_entity_poly.pdbx_seq_one_letter_code
_entity_poly.pdbx_strand_id
1 'polypeptide(L)'
;MPNVWLLAFNRSDAATFSGAIGGQGEVVQKGAGETVFTGNNTYSGGLTVERGTARAGIADNAFGSGLLTVKSGGTADLDGFNTRVGGLTGAGGVTLGKGTLTLDQNVDSRFSGLMSGTGGVRKTGLGVRPLTGASRYSGGGGVHGGPR
;
A
#
# COMPACT_ATOMS: atom_id res chain seq x y z
N MET A 1 16.61 3.05 23.18
CA MET A 1 15.94 2.54 21.97
C MET A 1 14.44 2.58 22.24
N PRO A 2 13.60 3.27 21.45
CA PRO A 2 12.16 3.13 21.63
C PRO A 2 11.77 1.71 21.22
N ASN A 3 11.03 0.99 22.07
CA ASN A 3 10.48 -0.31 21.70
C ASN A 3 9.44 -0.08 20.61
N VAL A 4 9.76 -0.47 19.37
CA VAL A 4 8.78 -0.49 18.29
C VAL A 4 7.94 -1.75 18.44
N TRP A 5 6.66 -1.59 18.71
CA TRP A 5 5.71 -2.70 18.79
C TRP A 5 5.42 -3.21 17.37
N LEU A 6 5.50 -4.52 17.18
CA LEU A 6 5.35 -5.17 15.88
C LEU A 6 4.20 -6.19 15.94
N LEU A 7 3.26 -6.08 15.01
CA LEU A 7 2.27 -7.12 14.72
C LEU A 7 2.60 -7.78 13.37
N ALA A 8 2.96 -9.06 13.38
CA ALA A 8 3.34 -9.77 12.17
C ALA A 8 2.35 -10.88 11.79
N PHE A 9 1.91 -10.86 10.53
CA PHE A 9 1.16 -11.92 9.89
C PHE A 9 2.13 -12.82 9.12
N ASN A 10 2.42 -14.01 9.67
CA ASN A 10 3.36 -14.96 9.09
C ASN A 10 2.68 -16.29 8.76
N ARG A 11 1.75 -16.23 7.80
CA ARG A 11 0.98 -17.38 7.32
C ARG A 11 1.31 -17.69 5.86
N SER A 12 1.19 -18.95 5.46
CA SER A 12 1.39 -19.38 4.07
C SER A 12 0.08 -19.53 3.29
N ASP A 13 -1.06 -19.51 3.98
CA ASP A 13 -2.41 -19.60 3.43
C ASP A 13 -3.13 -18.24 3.46
N ALA A 14 -4.33 -18.19 2.91
CA ALA A 14 -5.18 -17.02 2.98
C ALA A 14 -5.89 -16.94 4.34
N ALA A 15 -5.92 -15.75 4.94
CA ALA A 15 -6.61 -15.49 6.20
C ALA A 15 -7.30 -14.12 6.16
N THR A 16 -8.51 -14.05 6.69
CA THR A 16 -9.19 -12.77 6.94
C THR A 16 -8.94 -12.32 8.37
N PHE A 17 -8.42 -11.11 8.53
CA PHE A 17 -8.29 -10.45 9.83
C PHE A 17 -9.37 -9.37 9.97
N SER A 18 -10.34 -9.63 10.83
CA SER A 18 -11.49 -8.76 11.10
C SER A 18 -11.30 -7.81 12.29
N GLY A 19 -10.22 -7.99 13.07
CA GLY A 19 -9.89 -7.09 14.16
C GLY A 19 -9.49 -5.70 13.65
N ALA A 20 -9.81 -4.67 14.44
CA ALA A 20 -9.24 -3.34 14.24
C ALA A 20 -7.86 -3.28 14.90
N ILE A 21 -6.84 -2.89 14.15
CA ILE A 21 -5.48 -2.66 14.65
C ILE A 21 -5.30 -1.17 14.88
N GLY A 22 -4.83 -0.78 16.07
CA GLY A 22 -4.53 0.60 16.43
C GLY A 22 -3.14 0.77 17.06
N GLY A 23 -2.75 2.02 17.29
CA GLY A 23 -1.50 2.39 17.96
C GLY A 23 -0.36 2.77 17.01
N GLN A 24 0.82 2.98 17.59
CA GLN A 24 2.00 3.48 16.85
C GLN A 24 2.90 2.35 16.32
N GLY A 25 2.49 1.09 16.52
CA GLY A 25 3.25 -0.08 16.10
C GLY A 25 3.21 -0.32 14.59
N GLU A 26 4.19 -1.06 14.10
CA GLU A 26 4.26 -1.51 12.71
C GLU A 26 3.45 -2.79 12.52
N VAL A 27 2.78 -2.91 11.37
CA VAL A 27 2.17 -4.16 10.92
C VAL A 27 3.01 -4.74 9.79
N VAL A 28 3.27 -6.05 9.82
CA VAL A 28 4.10 -6.73 8.81
C VAL A 28 3.40 -7.95 8.23
N GLN A 29 3.23 -7.97 6.91
CA GLN A 29 2.94 -9.20 6.16
C GLN A 29 4.27 -9.89 5.84
N LYS A 30 4.59 -10.94 6.61
CA LYS A 30 5.86 -11.67 6.53
C LYS A 30 5.73 -13.00 5.79
N GLY A 31 4.57 -13.63 5.88
CA GLY A 31 4.28 -14.92 5.28
C GLY A 31 4.00 -14.83 3.78
N ALA A 32 4.11 -15.95 3.07
CA ALA A 32 3.84 -16.01 1.64
C ALA A 32 2.35 -16.03 1.28
N GLY A 33 1.47 -16.20 2.28
CA GLY A 33 0.03 -16.21 2.10
C GLY A 33 -0.59 -14.82 1.93
N GLU A 34 -1.92 -14.78 1.97
CA GLU A 34 -2.71 -13.56 1.85
C GLU A 34 -3.34 -13.21 3.20
N THR A 35 -3.22 -11.95 3.63
CA THR A 35 -4.02 -11.42 4.75
C THR A 35 -5.00 -10.39 4.22
N VAL A 36 -6.30 -10.65 4.38
CA VAL A 36 -7.37 -9.71 4.05
C VAL A 36 -7.73 -8.90 5.29
N PHE A 37 -7.47 -7.60 5.27
CA PHE A 37 -7.77 -6.68 6.37
C PHE A 37 -9.19 -6.13 6.23
N THR A 38 -10.11 -6.62 7.05
CA THR A 38 -11.52 -6.19 7.06
C THR A 38 -11.89 -5.30 8.26
N GLY A 39 -10.99 -5.17 9.25
CA GLY A 39 -11.17 -4.24 10.36
C GLY A 39 -10.79 -2.79 10.00
N ASN A 40 -11.41 -1.83 10.68
CA ASN A 40 -11.07 -0.40 10.54
C ASN A 40 -9.74 -0.09 11.25
N ASN A 41 -8.63 -0.11 10.52
CA ASN A 41 -7.31 0.01 11.11
C ASN A 41 -6.86 1.46 11.25
N THR A 42 -6.36 1.83 12.44
CA THR A 42 -5.93 3.18 12.80
C THR A 42 -4.46 3.25 13.21
N TYR A 43 -3.70 2.18 12.99
CA TYR A 43 -2.27 2.20 13.29
C TYR A 43 -1.51 3.18 12.39
N SER A 44 -0.55 3.88 12.99
CA SER A 44 0.24 4.91 12.30
C SER A 44 1.69 4.49 12.04
N GLY A 45 2.15 3.37 12.62
CA GLY A 45 3.52 2.87 12.45
C GLY A 45 3.83 2.36 11.04
N GLY A 46 2.80 2.12 10.22
CA GLY A 46 2.93 1.69 8.84
C GLY A 46 2.69 0.20 8.63
N LEU A 47 2.60 -0.18 7.36
CA LEU A 47 2.43 -1.55 6.89
C LEU A 47 3.62 -1.91 6.00
N THR A 48 4.37 -2.94 6.39
CA THR A 48 5.42 -3.52 5.55
C THR A 48 4.97 -4.88 4.99
N VAL A 49 4.94 -4.99 3.67
CA VAL A 49 4.68 -6.25 2.96
C VAL A 49 6.02 -6.83 2.50
N GLU A 50 6.55 -7.78 3.25
CA GLU A 50 7.82 -8.44 2.93
C GLU A 50 7.64 -9.55 1.88
N ARG A 51 6.58 -10.34 2.05
CA ARG A 51 6.20 -11.45 1.18
C ARG A 51 4.67 -11.57 1.09
N GLY A 52 4.19 -12.32 0.09
CA GLY A 52 2.77 -12.63 -0.05
C GLY A 52 1.92 -11.40 -0.35
N THR A 53 0.66 -11.43 0.10
CA THR A 53 -0.31 -10.37 -0.20
C THR A 53 -0.91 -9.78 1.06
N ALA A 54 -0.90 -8.45 1.18
CA ALA A 54 -1.77 -7.71 2.08
C ALA A 54 -2.93 -7.15 1.26
N ARG A 55 -4.14 -7.64 1.50
CA ARG A 55 -5.34 -7.29 0.72
C ARG A 55 -6.30 -6.44 1.54
N ALA A 56 -6.82 -5.38 0.95
CA ALA A 56 -7.87 -4.57 1.56
C ALA A 56 -9.20 -5.32 1.49
N GLY A 57 -9.90 -5.40 2.62
CA GLY A 57 -11.25 -5.94 2.70
C GLY A 57 -12.32 -4.89 3.03
N ILE A 58 -11.91 -3.64 3.21
CA ILE A 58 -12.77 -2.48 3.45
C ILE A 58 -12.20 -1.23 2.76
N ALA A 59 -13.04 -0.20 2.63
CA ALA A 59 -12.62 1.13 2.19
C ALA A 59 -11.87 1.91 3.28
N ASP A 60 -11.11 2.90 2.81
CA ASP A 60 -10.37 3.94 3.51
C ASP A 60 -9.19 3.45 4.37
N ASN A 61 -9.48 2.64 5.38
CA ASN A 61 -8.56 2.40 6.50
C ASN A 61 -8.02 0.95 6.55
N ALA A 62 -8.09 0.20 5.45
CA ALA A 62 -7.63 -1.19 5.45
C ALA A 62 -6.13 -1.35 5.84
N PHE A 63 -5.27 -0.42 5.43
CA PHE A 63 -3.82 -0.48 5.65
C PHE A 63 -3.27 0.50 6.70
N GLY A 64 -4.15 1.06 7.53
CA GLY A 64 -3.76 2.10 8.49
C GLY A 64 -3.30 3.39 7.82
N SER A 65 -2.80 4.34 8.62
CA SER A 65 -2.43 5.68 8.13
C SER A 65 -0.92 5.88 7.94
N GLY A 66 -0.10 4.90 8.31
CA GLY A 66 1.36 4.98 8.21
C GLY A 66 1.90 4.75 6.80
N LEU A 67 3.23 4.70 6.69
CA LEU A 67 3.91 4.40 5.42
C LEU A 67 3.59 2.97 4.95
N LEU A 68 3.22 2.81 3.68
CA LEU A 68 3.10 1.51 3.04
C LEU A 68 4.42 1.15 2.36
N THR A 69 5.09 0.11 2.87
CA THR A 69 6.35 -0.41 2.31
C THR A 69 6.09 -1.75 1.65
N VAL A 70 6.22 -1.82 0.32
CA VAL A 70 6.04 -3.09 -0.41
C VAL A 70 7.39 -3.55 -0.94
N LYS A 71 7.97 -4.58 -0.31
CA LYS A 71 9.23 -5.19 -0.76
C LYS A 71 8.99 -6.04 -2.00
N SER A 72 10.05 -6.37 -2.74
CA SER A 72 9.96 -7.09 -4.02
C SER A 72 9.23 -8.44 -3.97
N GLY A 73 9.16 -9.08 -2.80
CA GLY A 73 8.43 -10.33 -2.60
C GLY A 73 6.95 -10.17 -2.22
N GLY A 74 6.50 -8.93 -2.01
CA GLY A 74 5.17 -8.60 -1.48
C GLY A 74 4.27 -7.91 -2.50
N THR A 75 2.97 -8.02 -2.27
CA THR A 75 1.92 -7.31 -2.99
C THR A 75 0.97 -6.62 -2.01
N ALA A 76 0.67 -5.35 -2.24
CA ALA A 76 -0.48 -4.67 -1.64
C ALA A 76 -1.64 -4.69 -2.63
N ASP A 77 -2.75 -5.33 -2.28
CA ASP A 77 -3.93 -5.43 -3.13
C ASP A 77 -5.08 -4.60 -2.54
N LEU A 78 -5.55 -3.59 -3.25
CA LEU A 78 -6.66 -2.75 -2.80
C LEU A 78 -8.02 -3.42 -3.03
N ASP A 79 -8.10 -4.51 -3.79
CA ASP A 79 -9.34 -5.20 -4.13
C ASP A 79 -10.43 -4.28 -4.72
N GLY A 80 -10.02 -3.16 -5.33
CA GLY A 80 -10.93 -2.14 -5.83
C GLY A 80 -11.48 -1.16 -4.79
N PHE A 81 -11.11 -1.28 -3.52
CA PHE A 81 -11.42 -0.30 -2.49
C PHE A 81 -10.54 0.95 -2.61
N ASN A 82 -11.09 2.10 -2.23
CA ASN A 82 -10.27 3.28 -2.00
C ASN A 82 -9.54 3.10 -0.67
N THR A 83 -8.27 3.47 -0.59
CA THR A 83 -7.47 3.33 0.64
C THR A 83 -6.59 4.55 0.80
N ARG A 84 -6.29 4.94 2.04
CA ARG A 84 -5.36 6.03 2.35
C ARG A 84 -4.20 5.52 3.19
N VAL A 85 -2.99 5.93 2.86
CA VAL A 85 -1.74 5.62 3.59
C VAL A 85 -0.85 6.86 3.65
N GLY A 86 0.10 6.91 4.58
CA GLY A 86 1.01 8.04 4.78
C GLY A 86 2.12 8.18 3.73
N GLY A 87 2.16 7.28 2.75
CA GLY A 87 3.13 7.26 1.65
C GLY A 87 3.28 5.84 1.09
N LEU A 88 4.04 5.70 0.00
CA LEU A 88 4.32 4.42 -0.63
C LEU A 88 5.81 4.32 -0.99
N THR A 89 6.45 3.22 -0.61
CA THR A 89 7.85 2.94 -0.94
C THR A 89 8.07 1.47 -1.25
N GLY A 90 9.21 1.18 -1.90
CA GLY A 90 9.65 -0.18 -2.19
C GLY A 90 9.53 -0.56 -3.67
N ALA A 91 9.66 -1.85 -3.95
CA ALA A 91 9.82 -2.41 -5.28
C ALA A 91 8.88 -3.60 -5.58
N GLY A 92 7.92 -3.87 -4.68
CA GLY A 92 6.93 -4.94 -4.85
C GLY A 92 5.74 -4.55 -5.73
N GLY A 93 4.65 -5.32 -5.64
CA GLY A 93 3.44 -5.09 -6.40
C GLY A 93 2.40 -4.23 -5.69
N VAL A 94 1.69 -3.37 -6.41
CA VAL A 94 0.45 -2.74 -5.96
C VAL A 94 -0.66 -3.03 -6.97
N THR A 95 -1.71 -3.73 -6.54
CA THR A 95 -2.89 -3.99 -7.35
C THR A 95 -3.99 -3.03 -6.92
N LEU A 96 -4.36 -2.08 -7.76
CA LEU A 96 -5.40 -1.08 -7.45
C LEU A 96 -6.81 -1.63 -7.66
N GLY A 97 -6.98 -2.61 -8.55
CA GLY A 97 -8.32 -2.97 -9.05
C GLY A 97 -9.00 -1.75 -9.69
N LYS A 98 -10.16 -1.37 -9.17
CA LYS A 98 -10.87 -0.12 -9.50
C LYS A 98 -10.67 1.00 -8.46
N GLY A 99 -9.91 0.74 -7.41
CA GLY A 99 -9.79 1.60 -6.23
C GLY A 99 -8.78 2.73 -6.42
N THR A 100 -8.88 3.75 -5.56
CA THR A 100 -7.93 4.85 -5.52
C THR A 100 -7.02 4.72 -4.30
N LEU A 101 -5.71 4.62 -4.52
CA LEU A 101 -4.71 4.73 -3.46
C LEU A 101 -4.39 6.20 -3.19
N THR A 102 -4.78 6.71 -2.03
CA THR A 102 -4.43 8.06 -1.57
C THR A 102 -3.15 8.02 -0.73
N LEU A 103 -2.11 8.72 -1.18
CA LEU A 103 -0.83 8.85 -0.50
C LEU A 103 -0.79 10.20 0.22
N ASP A 104 -0.90 10.21 1.55
CA ASP A 104 -0.80 11.40 2.39
C ASP A 104 0.66 11.75 2.74
N GLN A 105 1.48 11.83 1.70
CA GLN A 105 2.94 11.77 1.85
C GLN A 105 3.51 13.12 2.27
N ASN A 106 3.95 13.23 3.52
CA ASN A 106 4.53 14.48 4.03
C ASN A 106 6.06 14.55 3.86
N VAL A 107 6.67 13.43 3.44
CA VAL A 107 8.08 13.27 3.13
C VAL A 107 8.26 12.58 1.78
N ASP A 108 9.39 12.80 1.12
CA ASP A 108 9.70 12.13 -0.14
C ASP A 108 9.86 10.62 0.06
N SER A 109 9.26 9.84 -0.84
CA SER A 109 9.38 8.38 -0.88
C SER A 109 9.55 7.90 -2.33
N ARG A 110 10.19 6.75 -2.51
CA ARG A 110 10.48 6.18 -3.84
C ARG A 110 9.84 4.80 -3.95
N PHE A 111 8.83 4.71 -4.80
CA PHE A 111 8.29 3.43 -5.26
C PHE A 111 8.83 3.14 -6.66
N SER A 112 9.36 1.93 -6.86
CA SER A 112 9.90 1.45 -8.13
C SER A 112 9.30 0.09 -8.53
N GLY A 113 8.20 -0.29 -7.88
CA GLY A 113 7.51 -1.55 -8.11
C GLY A 113 6.50 -1.49 -9.25
N LEU A 114 5.85 -2.62 -9.51
CA LEU A 114 4.76 -2.70 -10.48
C LEU A 114 3.47 -2.22 -9.85
N MET A 115 2.73 -1.37 -10.57
CA MET A 115 1.37 -0.99 -10.21
C MET A 115 0.41 -1.41 -11.32
N SER A 116 -0.69 -2.07 -10.97
CA SER A 116 -1.67 -2.60 -11.92
C SER A 116 -3.10 -2.24 -11.51
N GLY A 117 -4.04 -2.35 -12.45
CA GLY A 117 -5.46 -2.02 -12.26
C GLY A 117 -5.90 -0.80 -13.08
N THR A 118 -7.21 -0.56 -13.11
CA THR A 118 -7.83 0.62 -13.76
C THR A 118 -8.10 1.76 -12.76
N GLY A 119 -7.79 1.53 -11.48
CA GLY A 119 -7.89 2.49 -10.40
C GLY A 119 -6.95 3.69 -10.53
N GLY A 120 -6.86 4.46 -9.45
CA GLY A 120 -6.13 5.74 -9.37
C GLY A 120 -5.05 5.76 -8.30
N VAL A 121 -4.04 6.61 -8.48
CA VAL A 121 -3.22 7.09 -7.35
C VAL A 121 -3.46 8.58 -7.17
N ARG A 122 -3.82 8.97 -5.96
CA ARG A 122 -3.94 10.38 -5.58
C ARG A 122 -2.92 10.72 -4.52
N LYS A 123 -2.23 11.82 -4.70
CA LYS A 123 -1.23 12.31 -3.77
C LYS A 123 -1.80 13.51 -3.00
N THR A 124 -1.86 13.41 -1.67
CA THR A 124 -2.24 14.50 -0.75
C THR A 124 -1.06 14.75 0.20
N GLY A 125 -0.78 15.99 0.60
CA GLY A 125 0.37 16.31 1.48
C GLY A 125 1.52 17.04 0.77
N LEU A 126 2.38 17.71 1.55
CA LEU A 126 3.25 18.79 1.09
C LEU A 126 4.56 18.37 0.38
N GLY A 127 4.84 17.07 0.25
CA GLY A 127 6.04 16.56 -0.44
C GLY A 127 6.11 16.99 -1.92
N VAL A 128 7.27 17.47 -2.38
CA VAL A 128 7.39 18.38 -3.54
C VAL A 128 7.74 17.70 -4.88
N ARG A 129 7.96 16.37 -4.96
CA ARG A 129 8.32 15.73 -6.24
C ARG A 129 7.23 14.86 -6.89
N PRO A 130 6.95 15.07 -8.20
CA PRO A 130 6.09 14.19 -8.98
C PRO A 130 6.76 12.82 -9.14
N LEU A 131 5.94 11.77 -9.08
CA LEU A 131 6.30 10.36 -9.25
C LEU A 131 7.07 10.16 -10.56
N THR A 132 8.40 10.17 -10.51
CA THR A 132 9.29 9.98 -11.66
C THR A 132 9.91 8.59 -11.58
N GLY A 133 9.11 7.58 -11.92
CA GLY A 133 9.53 6.18 -11.92
C GLY A 133 8.53 5.30 -12.65
N ALA A 134 8.57 5.32 -13.98
CA ALA A 134 7.98 4.33 -14.89
C ALA A 134 6.63 3.70 -14.47
N SER A 135 5.57 4.50 -14.35
CA SER A 135 4.21 3.98 -14.38
C SER A 135 3.89 3.55 -15.82
N ARG A 136 4.02 2.26 -16.15
CA ARG A 136 3.25 1.69 -17.27
C ARG A 136 1.79 1.59 -16.81
N TYR A 137 1.14 2.75 -16.73
CA TYR A 137 -0.30 2.88 -16.58
C TYR A 137 -0.92 2.45 -17.91
N SER A 138 -1.53 1.25 -17.97
CA SER A 138 -2.23 0.75 -19.16
C SER A 138 -3.75 0.95 -19.11
N GLY A 139 -4.26 1.75 -18.17
CA GLY A 139 -5.70 1.98 -17.99
C GLY A 139 -6.15 3.41 -18.28
N GLY A 140 -6.43 3.72 -19.54
CA GLY A 140 -7.50 4.64 -19.96
C GLY A 140 -7.26 6.16 -19.94
N GLY A 141 -6.86 6.72 -21.09
CA GLY A 141 -6.91 8.16 -21.38
C GLY A 141 -5.63 8.66 -22.03
N GLY A 142 -5.53 8.56 -23.36
CA GLY A 142 -4.29 8.79 -24.09
C GLY A 142 -3.77 10.22 -24.05
N VAL A 143 -2.44 10.35 -23.97
CA VAL A 143 -1.71 11.32 -24.77
C VAL A 143 -0.37 10.68 -25.16
N HIS A 144 -0.27 10.28 -26.42
CA HIS A 144 1.02 10.12 -27.08
C HIS A 144 1.63 11.52 -27.21
N GLY A 145 2.89 11.67 -26.87
CA GLY A 145 3.61 12.92 -27.09
C GLY A 145 4.92 12.97 -26.34
N GLY A 146 5.92 12.26 -26.85
CA GLY A 146 7.29 12.68 -26.58
C GLY A 146 7.52 14.08 -27.14
N PRO A 147 8.45 14.83 -26.55
CA PRO A 147 9.47 15.39 -27.42
C PRO A 147 10.87 15.19 -26.85
N ARG A 148 11.75 14.77 -27.77
CA ARG A 148 13.21 14.97 -27.87
C ARG A 148 14.00 15.19 -26.60
#